data_AF-A0A329WF31-F1
#
_entry.id   AF-A0A329WF31-F1
#
_cell.length_a   1.000
_cell.length_b   1.000
_cell.length_c   1.000
_cell.angle_alpha   90.00
_cell.angle_beta   90.00
_cell.angle_gamma   90.00
#
_symmetry.space_group_name_H-M   'P 1'
#
loop_
_entity.id
_entity.type
_entity.pdbx_description
1 polymer ?
#
loop_
_entity_poly.entity_id
_entity_poly.type
_entity_poly.pdbx_seq_one_letter_code
_entity_poly.pdbx_strand_id
1 'polypeptide(L)'
;MEFEIDGKKYRSGKLNAFQQQDLAVALAPAIPALGLLMKKIVTAKSDDGIEGFEEVLPYLVESISALGKSNRHEINDICLSVVSREQNGIWNRIYEPDGQVLMFDDINGFELLKIVGFIIRDSLGNFFPAPLESAM
;
A
#
# COMPACT_ATOMS: atom_id res chain seq x y z
N MET A 1 1.63 -3.45 -12.88
CA MET A 1 2.01 -4.79 -12.35
C MET A 1 0.76 -5.66 -12.15
N GLU A 2 0.87 -6.98 -12.16
CA GLU A 2 -0.18 -7.89 -11.67
C GLU A 2 0.23 -8.46 -10.31
N PHE A 3 -0.73 -8.63 -9.40
CA PHE A 3 -0.50 -9.17 -8.05
C PHE A 3 -1.75 -9.88 -7.54
N GLU A 4 -1.59 -10.73 -6.53
CA GLU A 4 -2.68 -11.53 -5.97
C GLU A 4 -2.81 -11.27 -4.47
N ILE A 5 -4.03 -11.10 -3.99
CA ILE A 5 -4.36 -11.00 -2.57
C ILE A 5 -5.51 -11.95 -2.31
N ASP A 6 -5.30 -12.90 -1.40
CA ASP A 6 -6.32 -13.83 -0.92
C ASP A 6 -7.06 -14.56 -2.08
N GLY A 7 -6.31 -15.00 -3.11
CA GLY A 7 -6.84 -15.70 -4.28
C GLY A 7 -7.46 -14.81 -5.37
N LYS A 8 -7.53 -13.50 -5.14
CA LYS A 8 -8.11 -12.52 -6.07
C LYS A 8 -7.00 -11.84 -6.86
N LYS A 9 -7.14 -11.82 -8.18
CA LYS A 9 -6.15 -11.20 -9.08
C LYS A 9 -6.43 -9.71 -9.24
N TYR A 10 -5.38 -8.93 -9.02
CA TYR A 10 -5.37 -7.48 -9.21
C TYR A 10 -4.33 -7.13 -10.26
N ARG A 11 -4.57 -6.00 -10.94
CA ARG A 11 -3.58 -5.35 -11.78
C ARG A 11 -3.56 -3.86 -11.48
N SER A 12 -2.38 -3.28 -11.57
CA SER A 12 -2.17 -1.84 -11.50
C SER A 12 -1.65 -1.31 -12.82
N GLY A 13 -2.21 -0.18 -13.24
CA GLY A 13 -1.57 0.73 -14.19
C GLY A 13 -0.34 1.40 -13.58
N LYS A 14 0.40 2.13 -14.42
CA LYS A 14 1.57 2.90 -14.00
C LYS A 14 1.15 4.28 -13.51
N LEU A 15 1.60 4.69 -12.32
CA LEU A 15 1.48 6.08 -11.87
C LEU A 15 2.30 7.01 -12.76
N ASN A 16 1.74 8.15 -13.14
CA ASN A 16 2.50 9.19 -13.82
C ASN A 16 3.42 9.95 -12.84
N ALA A 17 4.33 10.77 -13.36
CA ALA A 17 5.33 11.44 -12.54
C ALA A 17 4.74 12.37 -11.47
N PHE A 18 3.64 13.07 -11.77
CA PHE A 18 2.95 13.92 -10.79
C PHE A 18 2.32 13.08 -9.68
N GLN A 19 1.61 12.00 -10.03
CA GLN A 19 1.06 11.07 -9.05
C GLN A 19 2.13 10.45 -8.15
N GLN A 20 3.30 10.12 -8.71
CA GLN A 20 4.43 9.62 -7.91
C GLN A 20 4.97 10.68 -6.94
N GLN A 21 5.10 11.93 -7.39
CA GLN A 21 5.52 13.05 -6.55
C GLN A 21 4.52 13.31 -5.41
N ASP A 22 3.23 13.41 -5.74
CA ASP A 22 2.16 13.67 -4.77
C ASP A 22 2.08 12.53 -3.75
N LEU A 23 2.17 11.28 -4.22
CA LEU A 23 2.24 10.11 -3.34
C LEU A 23 3.44 10.16 -2.39
N ALA A 24 4.62 10.54 -2.89
CA ALA A 24 5.82 10.66 -2.05
C ALA A 24 5.67 11.75 -0.98
N VAL A 25 5.09 12.91 -1.34
CA VAL A 25 4.81 14.00 -0.39
C VAL A 25 3.75 13.58 0.62
N ALA A 26 2.68 12.92 0.18
CA ALA A 26 1.61 12.45 1.06
C ALA A 26 2.11 11.42 2.08
N LEU A 27 3.07 10.57 1.70
CA LEU A 27 3.71 9.57 2.56
C LEU A 27 4.80 10.13 3.48
N ALA A 28 5.33 11.33 3.20
CA ALA A 28 6.46 11.91 3.93
C ALA A 28 6.32 11.90 5.46
N PRO A 29 5.14 12.20 6.06
CA PRO A 29 4.96 12.14 7.51
C PRO A 29 5.15 10.74 8.11
N ALA A 30 4.87 9.68 7.34
CA ALA A 30 4.97 8.30 7.81
C ALA A 30 6.37 7.70 7.65
N ILE A 31 7.26 8.33 6.87
CA ILE A 31 8.60 7.79 6.57
C ILE A 31 9.39 7.36 7.83
N PRO A 32 9.45 8.17 8.92
CA PRO A 32 10.20 7.77 10.11
C PRO A 32 9.68 6.47 10.74
N ALA A 33 8.36 6.34 10.88
CA ALA A 33 7.72 5.17 11.47
C ALA A 33 7.79 3.95 10.54
N LEU A 34 7.63 4.15 9.22
CA LEU A 34 7.81 3.10 8.22
C LEU A 34 9.24 2.55 8.23
N GLY A 35 10.26 3.40 8.38
CA GLY A 35 11.65 2.94 8.48
C GLY A 35 11.90 2.01 9.67
N LEU A 36 11.29 2.30 10.83
CA LEU A 36 11.35 1.44 12.02
C LEU A 36 10.62 0.11 11.79
N LEU A 37 9.42 0.18 11.21
CA LEU A 37 8.61 -0.99 10.86
C LEU A 37 9.37 -1.94 9.94
N MET A 38 9.98 -1.42 8.88
CA MET A 38 10.75 -2.21 7.92
C MET A 38 11.97 -2.85 8.57
N LYS A 39 12.71 -2.12 9.40
CA LYS A 39 13.85 -2.68 10.15
C LYS A 39 13.41 -3.86 11.01
N LYS A 40 12.26 -3.74 11.69
CA LYS A 40 11.68 -4.80 12.52
C LYS A 40 11.28 -6.03 11.71
N ILE A 41 10.59 -5.84 10.59
CA ILE A 41 10.21 -6.93 9.68
C ILE A 41 11.46 -7.67 9.18
N VAL A 42 12.50 -6.94 8.75
CA VAL A 42 13.76 -7.55 8.29
C VAL A 42 14.45 -8.33 9.41
N THR A 43 14.46 -7.80 10.63
CA THR A 43 15.05 -8.51 11.79
C THR A 43 14.21 -9.69 12.28
N ALA A 44 12.90 -9.69 12.01
CA ALA A 44 11.96 -10.72 12.45
C ALA A 44 11.83 -11.90 11.47
N LYS A 45 12.43 -11.84 10.27
CA LYS A 45 12.43 -12.92 9.26
C LYS A 45 13.24 -14.17 9.67
N SER A 46 13.35 -14.48 10.96
CA SER A 46 14.07 -15.66 11.49
C SER A 46 13.20 -16.83 11.95
N ASP A 47 11.90 -16.70 12.21
CA ASP A 47 11.03 -17.89 12.41
C ASP A 47 9.53 -17.55 12.33
N ASP A 48 8.75 -18.51 11.83
CA ASP A 48 7.29 -18.61 11.64
C ASP A 48 6.34 -17.38 11.61
N GLY A 49 5.60 -17.30 10.49
CA GLY A 49 4.82 -16.15 10.02
C GLY A 49 3.51 -15.77 10.72
N ILE A 50 3.38 -15.91 12.04
CA ILE A 50 2.24 -15.34 12.79
C ILE A 50 2.69 -14.59 14.06
N GLU A 51 3.83 -14.92 14.68
CA GLU A 51 4.32 -14.20 15.88
C GLU A 51 4.78 -12.76 15.55
N GLY A 52 5.19 -12.49 14.32
CA GLY A 52 5.66 -11.15 13.91
C GLY A 52 4.57 -10.09 13.70
N PHE A 53 3.30 -10.47 13.51
CA PHE A 53 2.25 -9.47 13.21
C PHE A 53 1.92 -8.61 14.42
N GLU A 54 1.81 -9.21 15.61
CA GLU A 54 1.57 -8.47 16.86
C GLU A 54 2.73 -7.53 17.20
N GLU A 55 3.97 -7.90 16.86
CA GLU A 55 5.15 -7.06 17.06
C GLU A 55 5.23 -5.88 16.08
N VAL A 56 4.68 -6.04 14.88
CA VAL A 56 4.64 -5.06 13.78
C VAL A 56 3.47 -4.08 13.94
N LEU A 57 2.38 -4.51 14.60
CA LEU A 57 1.15 -3.74 14.74
C LEU A 57 1.33 -2.34 15.37
N PRO A 58 2.11 -2.13 16.45
CA PRO A 58 2.30 -0.80 17.04
C PRO A 58 2.92 0.20 16.04
N TYR A 59 3.88 -0.27 15.24
CA TYR A 59 4.56 0.57 14.25
C TYR A 59 3.69 0.85 13.03
N LEU A 60 2.83 -0.10 12.65
CA LEU A 60 1.80 0.13 11.64
C LEU A 60 0.82 1.21 12.11
N VAL A 61 0.35 1.12 13.37
CA VAL A 61 -0.54 2.13 13.97
C VAL A 61 0.15 3.49 14.04
N GLU A 62 1.42 3.55 14.46
CA GLU A 62 2.20 4.79 14.48
C GLU A 62 2.35 5.40 13.09
N SER A 63 2.66 4.58 12.08
CA SER A 63 2.81 5.02 10.69
C SER A 63 1.50 5.58 10.13
N ILE A 64 0.37 4.90 10.38
CA ILE A 64 -0.96 5.37 9.95
C ILE A 64 -1.40 6.61 10.72
N SER A 65 -1.06 6.70 12.00
CA SER A 65 -1.40 7.84 12.87
C SER A 65 -0.60 9.10 12.53
N ALA A 66 0.63 8.93 12.04
CA ALA A 66 1.45 10.02 11.53
C ALA A 66 0.86 10.65 10.26
N LEU A 67 0.06 9.90 9.50
CA LEU A 67 -0.67 10.42 8.35
C LEU A 67 -1.92 11.19 8.82
N GLY A 68 -2.05 12.43 8.39
CA GLY A 68 -3.30 13.18 8.52
C GLY A 68 -4.43 12.53 7.71
N LYS A 69 -5.69 12.89 8.03
CA LYS A 69 -6.84 12.43 7.25
C LYS A 69 -6.66 12.75 5.76
N SER A 70 -6.26 13.99 5.43
CA SER A 70 -6.00 14.43 4.06
C SER A 70 -4.99 13.54 3.35
N ASN A 71 -3.84 13.26 3.97
CA ASN A 71 -2.81 12.39 3.41
C ASN A 71 -3.33 10.99 3.12
N ARG A 72 -4.12 10.40 4.03
CA ARG A 72 -4.71 9.06 3.80
C ARG A 72 -5.67 9.04 2.61
N HIS A 73 -6.48 10.08 2.45
CA HIS A 73 -7.38 10.19 1.29
C HIS A 73 -6.59 10.32 -0.01
N GLU A 74 -5.59 11.20 -0.04
CA GLU A 74 -4.74 11.42 -1.21
C GLU A 74 -3.97 10.15 -1.61
N ILE A 75 -3.38 9.44 -0.65
CA ILE A 75 -2.72 8.15 -0.89
C ILE A 75 -3.71 7.14 -1.51
N ASN A 76 -4.91 7.03 -0.94
CA ASN A 76 -5.93 6.11 -1.44
C ASN A 76 -6.39 6.52 -2.85
N ASP A 77 -6.65 7.80 -3.09
CA ASP A 77 -7.07 8.33 -4.40
C ASP A 77 -6.02 8.01 -5.47
N ILE A 78 -4.75 8.29 -5.18
CA ILE A 78 -3.65 8.04 -6.12
C ILE A 78 -3.50 6.53 -6.36
N CYS A 79 -3.35 5.73 -5.31
CA CYS A 79 -3.04 4.31 -5.44
C CYS A 79 -4.21 3.51 -6.04
N LEU A 80 -5.45 3.75 -5.60
CA LEU A 80 -6.58 2.94 -6.01
C LEU A 80 -7.10 3.30 -7.41
N SER A 81 -6.89 4.55 -7.86
CA SER A 81 -7.34 5.01 -9.21
C SER A 81 -6.74 4.22 -10.38
N VAL A 82 -5.61 3.55 -10.15
CA VAL A 82 -4.91 2.75 -11.17
C VAL A 82 -5.13 1.25 -11.02
N VAL A 83 -5.92 0.80 -10.05
CA VAL A 83 -6.11 -0.63 -9.75
C VAL A 83 -7.39 -1.17 -10.36
N SER A 84 -7.29 -2.38 -10.91
CA SER A 84 -8.42 -3.19 -11.34
C SER A 84 -8.32 -4.59 -10.76
N ARG A 85 -9.48 -5.21 -10.52
CA ARG A 85 -9.61 -6.61 -10.11
C ARG A 85 -10.21 -7.43 -11.24
N GLU A 86 -9.70 -8.64 -11.41
CA GLU A 86 -10.23 -9.59 -12.39
C GLU A 86 -11.46 -10.30 -11.82
N GLN A 87 -12.49 -10.42 -12.67
CA GLN A 87 -13.69 -11.19 -12.43
C GLN A 87 -14.15 -11.81 -13.75
N ASN A 88 -14.20 -13.14 -13.81
CA ASN A 88 -14.72 -13.89 -14.97
C ASN A 88 -14.07 -13.52 -16.31
N GLY A 89 -12.75 -13.31 -16.32
CA GLY A 89 -11.93 -12.88 -17.45
C GLY A 89 -11.96 -11.38 -17.72
N ILE A 90 -12.70 -10.58 -16.94
CA ILE A 90 -12.90 -9.15 -17.15
C ILE A 90 -12.26 -8.36 -16.02
N TRP A 91 -11.55 -7.30 -16.36
CA TRP A 91 -10.90 -6.42 -15.40
C TRP A 91 -11.75 -5.19 -15.11
N ASN A 92 -12.19 -5.04 -13.86
CA ASN A 92 -13.03 -3.95 -13.41
C ASN A 92 -12.25 -3.07 -12.43
N ARG A 93 -12.47 -1.74 -12.46
CA ARG A 93 -11.89 -0.82 -11.47
C ARG A 93 -12.40 -1.18 -10.08
N ILE A 94 -11.53 -1.05 -9.08
CA ILE A 94 -11.90 -1.34 -7.69
C ILE A 94 -12.37 -0.10 -6.93
N TYR A 95 -12.22 1.09 -7.53
CA TYR A 95 -12.37 2.36 -6.84
C TYR A 95 -13.01 3.41 -7.75
N GLU A 96 -13.96 4.15 -7.19
CA GLU A 96 -14.60 5.31 -7.81
C GLU A 96 -14.13 6.59 -7.08
N PRO A 97 -13.26 7.42 -7.70
CA PRO A 97 -12.65 8.57 -7.05
C PRO A 97 -13.64 9.63 -6.56
N ASP A 98 -14.70 9.93 -7.31
CA ASP A 98 -15.61 11.04 -6.98
C ASP A 98 -16.41 10.76 -5.70
N GLY A 99 -16.72 9.49 -5.43
CA GLY A 99 -17.43 9.05 -4.22
C GLY A 99 -16.52 8.54 -3.11
N GLN A 100 -15.23 8.33 -3.39
CA GLN A 100 -14.30 7.58 -2.56
C GLN A 100 -14.85 6.22 -2.11
N VAL A 101 -15.46 5.50 -3.05
CA VAL A 101 -16.14 4.21 -2.78
C VAL A 101 -15.38 3.08 -3.45
N LEU A 102 -15.23 1.97 -2.72
CA LEU A 102 -14.76 0.71 -3.28
C LEU A 102 -15.91 0.02 -4.03
N MET A 103 -15.64 -0.46 -5.24
CA MET A 103 -16.62 -1.14 -6.10
C MET A 103 -16.89 -2.59 -5.68
N PHE A 104 -16.20 -3.06 -4.65
CA PHE A 104 -16.23 -4.43 -4.16
C PHE A 104 -16.42 -4.43 -2.65
N ASP A 105 -17.59 -4.89 -2.19
CA ASP A 105 -17.95 -4.91 -0.77
C ASP A 105 -17.07 -5.85 0.07
N ASP A 106 -16.42 -6.82 -0.57
CA ASP A 106 -15.50 -7.74 0.10
C ASP A 106 -14.15 -7.11 0.43
N ILE A 107 -13.78 -5.97 -0.20
CA ILE A 107 -12.55 -5.24 0.11
C ILE A 107 -12.70 -4.54 1.45
N ASN A 108 -12.16 -5.15 2.49
CA ASN A 108 -12.11 -4.58 3.84
C ASN A 108 -10.88 -3.66 4.02
N GLY A 109 -10.79 -3.01 5.18
CA GLY A 109 -9.69 -2.10 5.50
C GLY A 109 -8.29 -2.72 5.41
N PHE A 110 -8.15 -4.01 5.73
CA PHE A 110 -6.86 -4.71 5.61
C PHE A 110 -6.51 -5.01 4.14
N GLU A 111 -7.47 -5.48 3.34
CA GLU A 111 -7.24 -5.66 1.89
C GLU A 111 -6.90 -4.34 1.22
N LEU A 112 -7.57 -3.23 1.58
CA LEU A 112 -7.23 -1.90 1.08
C LEU A 112 -5.77 -1.56 1.39
N LEU A 113 -5.32 -1.74 2.65
CA LEU A 113 -3.93 -1.49 3.04
C LEU A 113 -2.94 -2.36 2.25
N LYS A 114 -3.25 -3.65 2.04
CA LYS A 114 -2.41 -4.55 1.21
C LYS A 114 -2.30 -4.01 -0.22
N ILE A 115 -3.41 -3.67 -0.86
CA ILE A 115 -3.45 -3.14 -2.23
C ILE A 115 -2.60 -1.88 -2.33
N VAL A 116 -2.84 -0.89 -1.46
CA VAL A 116 -2.08 0.36 -1.42
C VAL A 116 -0.58 0.08 -1.22
N GLY A 117 -0.23 -0.85 -0.32
CA GLY A 117 1.16 -1.27 -0.10
C GLY A 117 1.86 -1.82 -1.34
N PHE A 118 1.17 -2.65 -2.14
CA PHE A 118 1.70 -3.13 -3.43
C PHE A 118 1.99 -1.97 -4.39
N ILE A 119 1.07 -0.99 -4.49
CA ILE A 119 1.23 0.14 -5.42
C ILE A 119 2.38 1.05 -4.97
N ILE A 120 2.49 1.32 -3.67
CA ILE A 120 3.59 2.11 -3.11
C ILE A 120 4.93 1.45 -3.39
N ARG A 121 5.06 0.14 -3.18
CA ARG A 121 6.29 -0.61 -3.46
C ARG A 121 6.71 -0.49 -4.92
N ASP A 122 5.79 -0.73 -5.84
CA ASP A 122 6.05 -0.69 -7.29
C ASP A 122 6.36 0.74 -7.78
N SER A 123 5.66 1.73 -7.22
CA SER A 123 5.76 3.12 -7.68
C SER A 123 6.96 3.86 -7.10
N LEU A 124 7.35 3.56 -5.86
CA LEU A 124 8.41 4.26 -5.13
C LEU A 124 9.71 3.46 -4.99
N GLY A 125 9.83 2.29 -5.64
CA GLY A 125 11.08 1.53 -5.69
C GLY A 125 12.28 2.36 -6.17
N ASN A 126 12.05 3.37 -7.03
CA ASN A 126 13.08 4.31 -7.49
C ASN A 126 13.29 5.54 -6.60
N PHE A 127 12.38 5.80 -5.65
CA PHE A 127 12.40 6.99 -4.78
C PHE A 127 13.07 6.73 -3.43
N PHE A 128 13.04 5.48 -2.96
CA PHE A 128 13.67 5.11 -1.69
C PHE A 128 15.04 4.44 -1.92
N PRO A 129 16.08 4.81 -1.14
CA PRO A 129 17.41 4.24 -1.29
C PRO A 129 17.43 2.72 -1.01
N ALA A 130 18.38 2.00 -1.62
CA ALA A 130 18.54 0.54 -1.60
C ALA A 130 18.32 -0.20 -0.24
N PRO A 131 18.61 0.38 0.96
CA PRO A 131 18.27 -0.26 2.23
C PRO A 131 16.76 -0.40 2.51
N LEU A 132 15.92 0.44 1.90
CA LEU A 132 14.46 0.33 1.95
C LEU A 132 13.94 -0.63 0.87
N GLU A 133 14.58 -0.67 -0.31
CA GLU A 133 14.24 -1.57 -1.41
C GLU A 133 14.48 -3.05 -1.06
N SER A 134 15.60 -3.35 -0.40
CA SER A 134 15.94 -4.71 0.06
C SER A 134 15.09 -5.22 1.24
N ALA A 135 14.30 -4.33 1.85
CA ALA A 135 13.42 -4.65 2.96
C ALA A 135 11.97 -4.93 2.53
N MET A 136 11.55 -4.43 1.36
CA MET A 136 10.19 -4.59 0.79
C MET A 136 10.09 -5.82 -0.12
#